data_AF-A0A936ZJ91-F1
#
_entry.id   AF-A0A936ZJ91-F1
#
_cell.length_a   1.000
_cell.length_b   1.000
_cell.length_c   1.000
_cell.angle_alpha   90.00
_cell.angle_beta   90.00
_cell.angle_gamma   90.00
#
_symmetry.space_group_name_H-M   'P 1'
#
loop_
_entity.id
_entity.type
_entity.pdbx_description
1 polymer ?
#
loop_
_entity_poly.entity_id
_entity_poly.type
_entity_poly.pdbx_seq_one_letter_code
_entity_poly.pdbx_strand_id
1 'polypeptide(L)' 'MLRTFVLLLLLLNAAWFAWAQGLLRPWGLGPAEVSEPYRLEQQVRPELLRVQPRAESAAAVPRPPARVQGESQ' A
#
# COMPACT_ATOMS: atom_id res chain seq x y z
N MET A 1 -40.40 -11.64 9.11
CA MET A 1 -39.13 -12.35 9.31
C MET A 1 -38.01 -11.82 8.40
N LEU A 2 -38.20 -11.74 7.08
CA LEU A 2 -37.15 -11.23 6.18
C LEU A 2 -36.88 -9.72 6.33
N ARG A 3 -37.94 -8.90 6.47
CA ARG A 3 -37.81 -7.44 6.63
C ARG A 3 -36.94 -7.04 7.82
N THR A 4 -37.12 -7.69 8.97
CA THR A 4 -36.31 -7.45 10.17
C THR A 4 -34.86 -7.84 9.94
N PHE A 5 -34.62 -8.96 9.25
CA PHE A 5 -33.27 -9.36 8.83
C PHE A 5 -32.62 -8.34 7.90
N VAL A 6 -33.33 -7.85 6.89
CA VAL A 6 -32.83 -6.83 5.96
C VAL A 6 -32.48 -5.54 6.70
N LEU A 7 -33.34 -5.08 7.61
CA LEU A 7 -33.07 -3.90 8.42
C LEU A 7 -31.84 -4.09 9.32
N LEU A 8 -31.71 -5.24 9.96
CA LEU A 8 -30.56 -5.55 10.80
C LEU A 8 -29.27 -5.59 9.97
N LEU A 9 -29.32 -6.21 8.79
CA LEU A 9 -28.18 -6.28 7.87
C LEU A 9 -27.75 -4.89 7.38
N LEU A 10 -28.72 -4.01 7.11
CA LEU A 10 -28.47 -2.63 6.72
C LEU A 10 -27.83 -1.85 7.87
N LEU A 11 -28.33 -2.02 9.10
CA LEU A 11 -27.78 -1.37 10.28
C LEU A 11 -26.34 -1.79 10.55
N LEU A 12 -26.06 -3.11 10.45
CA LEU A 12 -24.71 -3.65 10.59
C LEU A 12 -23.76 -3.10 9.51
N ASN A 13 -24.21 -3.01 8.26
CA ASN A 13 -23.43 -2.42 7.18
C ASN A 13 -23.14 -0.94 7.42
N ALA A 14 -24.13 -0.16 7.85
CA ALA A 14 -23.96 1.26 8.15
C ALA A 14 -22.97 1.46 9.31
N ALA A 15 -23.07 0.66 10.37
CA ALA A 15 -22.13 0.69 11.48
C ALA A 15 -20.70 0.34 11.04
N TRP A 16 -20.54 -0.72 10.24
CA TRP A 16 -19.25 -1.11 9.66
C TRP A 16 -18.67 0.01 8.77
N PHE A 17 -19.49 0.61 7.91
CA PHE A 17 -19.07 1.69 7.04
C PHE A 17 -18.61 2.91 7.83
N ALA A 18 -19.36 3.31 8.86
CA ALA A 18 -19.00 4.43 9.72
C ALA A 18 -17.66 4.18 10.45
N TRP A 19 -17.43 2.95 10.91
CA TRP A 19 -16.16 2.54 11.51
C TRP A 19 -15.00 2.57 10.51
N ALA A 20 -15.17 1.97 9.33
CA ALA A 20 -14.13 1.90 8.29
C ALA A 20 -13.71 3.28 7.77
N GLN A 21 -14.67 4.22 7.65
CA GLN A 21 -14.41 5.60 7.27
C GLN A 21 -13.79 6.44 8.40
N GLY A 22 -13.66 5.89 9.61
CA GLY A 22 -13.10 6.60 10.75
C GLY A 22 -13.99 7.67 11.36
N LEU A 23 -15.30 7.71 11.05
CA LEU A 23 -16.25 8.64 11.68
C LEU A 23 -16.35 8.46 13.19
N LEU A 24 -16.04 7.24 13.67
CA LEU A 24 -16.05 6.87 15.07
C LEU A 24 -14.70 7.11 15.78
N ARG A 25 -13.69 7.67 15.08
CA ARG A 25 -12.39 8.07 15.67
C ARG A 25 -12.52 9.04 16.85
N PRO A 26 -13.43 10.04 16.87
CA PRO A 26 -13.60 10.94 18.03
C PRO A 26 -14.02 10.23 19.32
N TRP A 27 -14.61 9.04 19.23
CA TRP A 27 -14.97 8.20 20.38
C TRP A 27 -13.95 7.11 20.68
N GLY A 28 -12.78 7.13 20.03
CA GLY A 28 -11.73 6.10 20.18
C GLY A 28 -12.07 4.76 19.54
N LEU A 29 -13.18 4.68 18.80
CA LEU A 29 -13.66 3.47 18.12
C LEU A 29 -13.39 3.59 16.62
N GLY A 30 -12.13 3.70 16.21
CA GLY A 30 -11.77 3.81 14.81
C GLY A 30 -10.58 2.92 14.46
N PRO A 31 -10.41 2.55 13.17
CA PRO A 31 -9.21 1.87 12.73
C PRO A 31 -7.98 2.73 13.06
N ALA A 32 -6.99 2.10 13.67
CA ALA A 32 -5.73 2.75 13.98
C ALA A 32 -5.07 3.21 12.68
N GLU A 33 -4.81 4.50 12.58
CA GLU A 33 -4.08 5.05 11.44
C GLU A 33 -2.61 4.69 11.65
N VAL A 34 -2.17 3.61 10.98
CA VAL A 34 -0.76 3.22 10.96
C VAL A 34 -0.02 4.22 10.10
N SER A 35 0.30 5.37 10.70
CA SER A 35 1.24 6.30 10.13
C SER A 35 2.62 5.87 10.64
N GLU A 36 3.44 5.32 9.76
CA GLU A 36 4.86 5.06 10.03
C GLU A 36 5.73 6.15 9.36
N PRO A 37 5.63 7.44 9.76
CA PRO A 37 6.43 8.52 9.16
C PRO A 37 7.92 8.30 9.36
N TYR A 38 8.32 7.64 10.46
CA TYR A 38 9.72 7.37 10.77
C TYR A 38 10.37 6.39 9.80
N ARG A 39 9.58 5.57 9.08
CA ARG A 39 10.10 4.70 8.02
C ARG A 39 10.43 5.49 6.77
N LEU A 40 9.68 6.55 6.45
CA LEU A 40 9.94 7.39 5.28
C LEU A 40 11.27 8.15 5.40
N GLU A 41 11.58 8.67 6.59
CA GLU A 41 12.82 9.41 6.84
C GLU A 41 14.09 8.53 6.81
N GLN A 42 13.96 7.23 7.10
CA GLN A 42 15.10 6.31 7.14
C GLN A 42 15.24 5.46 5.87
N GLN A 43 14.14 5.18 5.16
CA GLN A 43 14.15 4.27 4.01
C GLN A 43 14.39 4.98 2.68
N VAL A 44 14.14 6.29 2.62
CA VAL A 44 14.40 7.10 1.42
C VAL A 44 15.40 8.18 1.82
N ARG A 45 16.55 8.24 1.14
CA ARG A 45 17.51 9.34 1.20
C ARG A 45 17.16 10.34 0.09
N PRO A 46 16.13 11.20 0.24
CA PRO A 46 15.70 12.11 -0.81
C PRO A 46 16.84 13.00 -1.32
N GLU A 47 17.83 13.29 -0.47
CA GLU A 47 19.02 14.06 -0.80
C GLU A 47 19.93 13.42 -1.87
N LEU A 48 19.77 12.11 -2.12
CA LEU A 48 20.49 11.41 -3.18
C LEU A 48 19.69 11.24 -4.48
N LEU A 49 18.37 11.52 -4.48
CA LEU A 49 17.55 11.43 -5.68
C LEU A 49 17.80 12.65 -6.58
N ARG A 50 18.56 12.48 -7.65
CA ARG A 50 18.63 13.45 -8.75
C ARG A 50 17.63 13.08 -9.84
N VAL A 51 16.63 13.93 -10.03
CA VAL A 51 15.67 13.81 -11.13
C VAL A 51 16.36 14.23 -12.42
N GLN A 52 16.79 13.25 -13.23
CA GLN A 52 17.32 13.52 -14.56
C GLN A 52 16.14 13.77 -15.51
N PRO A 53 16.15 14.83 -16.32
CA PRO A 53 15.19 14.97 -17.40
C PRO A 53 15.32 13.75 -18.31
N ARG A 54 14.18 13.22 -18.77
CA ARG A 54 14.16 12.06 -19.65
C ARG A 54 14.93 12.40 -20.93
N ALA A 55 16.17 11.91 -21.03
CA ALA A 55 16.81 11.76 -22.31
C ALA A 55 15.97 10.75 -23.08
N GLU A 56 15.30 11.24 -24.12
CA GLU A 56 14.63 10.42 -25.10
C GLU A 56 15.71 9.63 -25.86
N SER A 57 16.17 8.54 -25.27
CA SER A 57 17.03 7.58 -25.96
C SER A 57 16.78 6.19 -25.43
N ALA A 58 16.34 5.38 -26.38
CA ALA A 58 15.88 4.02 -26.28
C ALA A 58 16.93 3.06 -25.72
N ALA A 59 16.39 1.94 -25.22
CA ALA A 59 17.01 0.62 -25.24
C ALA A 59 18.28 0.41 -24.39
N ALA A 60 18.10 -0.22 -23.24
CA ALA A 60 18.69 -1.54 -22.97
C ALA A 60 18.15 -2.06 -21.63
N VAL A 61 17.19 -2.98 -21.68
CA VAL A 61 16.95 -3.89 -20.57
C VAL A 61 18.20 -4.77 -20.49
N PRO A 62 18.99 -4.75 -19.39
CA PRO A 62 20.09 -5.68 -19.26
C PRO A 62 19.51 -7.10 -19.16
N ARG A 63 19.72 -7.89 -20.20
CA ARG A 63 19.46 -9.33 -20.17
C ARG A 63 20.38 -9.94 -19.10
N PRO A 64 19.85 -10.69 -18.12
CA PRO A 64 20.70 -11.34 -17.11
C PRO A 64 21.70 -12.26 -17.81
N PRO A 65 22.97 -12.33 -17.36
CA PRO A 65 23.95 -13.21 -17.98
C PRO A 65 23.47 -14.66 -17.84
N ALA A 66 23.41 -15.35 -18.98
CA ALA A 66 23.20 -16.78 -19.03
C ALA A 66 24.21 -17.43 -18.08
N ARG A 67 23.68 -18.16 -17.08
CA ARG A 67 24.45 -18.93 -16.12
C ARG A 67 25.31 -19.90 -16.96
N VAL A 68 26.60 -19.60 -17.09
CA VAL A 68 27.61 -20.50 -17.65
C VAL A 68 27.69 -21.66 -16.67
N GLN A 69 26.85 -22.66 -16.88
CA GLN A 69 26.90 -23.92 -16.18
C GLN A 69 27.93 -24.77 -16.91
N GLY A 70 29.19 -24.50 -16.61
CA GLY A 70 30.34 -25.25 -17.09
C GLY A 70 31.32 -25.43 -15.95
N GLU A 71 31.63 -26.69 -15.67
CA GLU A 71 32.91 -27.17 -15.11
C GLU A 71 33.10 -27.05 -13.60
N SER A 72 32.86 -28.17 -12.89
CA SER A 72 33.91 -28.92 -12.16
C SER A 72 33.35 -30.16 -11.44
N GLN A 73 33.38 -31.31 -12.13
CA GLN A 73 33.59 -32.65 -11.57
C GLN A 73 34.40 -33.44 -12.60
#